data_AF-A0A1I2D5E8-F1
#
_entry.id   AF-A0A1I2D5E8-F1
#
_cell.length_a   1.000
_cell.length_b   1.000
_cell.length_c   1.000
_cell.angle_alpha   90.00
_cell.angle_beta   90.00
_cell.angle_gamma   90.00
#
_symmetry.space_group_name_H-M   'P 1'
#
loop_
_entity.id
_entity.type
_entity.pdbx_description
1 polymer ?
#
loop_
_entity_poly.entity_id
_entity_poly.type
_entity_poly.pdbx_seq_one_letter_code
_entity_poly.pdbx_strand_id
1 'polypeptide(L)'
;MYEIEEMNKIDENTLPAFLKHDIDAYIEAIRKEQETGEKCWHMDCLQDEIYGSINGAYWDGLIDKDVAEYLREKYLGIDEPLQSREISKEDADFLRNFHRCKREV
;
A
#
# COMPACT_ATOMS: atom_id res chain seq x y z
N MET A 1 -31.94 -0.01 5.10
CA MET A 1 -30.98 -0.99 4.53
C MET A 1 -30.67 -0.51 3.14
N TYR A 2 -29.55 0.17 2.97
CA TYR A 2 -28.99 0.43 1.64
C TYR A 2 -27.90 -0.62 1.43
N GLU A 3 -27.96 -1.26 0.27
CA GLU A 3 -27.20 -2.45 -0.12
C GLU A 3 -25.69 -2.19 -0.06
N ILE A 4 -24.97 -3.06 0.67
CA ILE A 4 -23.52 -3.02 0.88
C ILE A 4 -22.80 -3.82 -0.23
N GLU A 5 -23.40 -3.92 -1.43
CA GLU A 5 -22.98 -4.88 -2.46
C GLU A 5 -22.62 -4.24 -3.82
N GLU A 6 -22.37 -2.93 -3.87
CA GLU A 6 -21.80 -2.26 -5.06
C GLU A 6 -20.61 -1.34 -4.71
N MET A 7 -19.72 -1.77 -3.80
CA MET A 7 -18.37 -1.18 -3.75
C MET A 7 -17.59 -1.67 -4.97
N ASN A 8 -17.69 -0.90 -6.05
CA ASN A 8 -16.89 -0.92 -7.27
C ASN A 8 -15.87 -2.06 -7.32
N LYS A 9 -16.19 -3.12 -8.06
CA LYS A 9 -15.18 -4.06 -8.52
C LYS A 9 -14.17 -3.24 -9.32
N ILE A 10 -13.05 -2.89 -8.71
CA ILE A 10 -11.98 -2.14 -9.35
C ILE A 10 -11.62 -2.89 -10.61
N ASP A 11 -11.76 -2.22 -11.76
CA ASP A 11 -11.34 -2.80 -13.01
C ASP A 11 -9.81 -2.74 -13.07
N GLU A 12 -9.16 -3.82 -12.65
CA GLU A 12 -7.70 -3.92 -12.68
C GLU A 12 -7.13 -3.70 -14.10
N ASN A 13 -7.98 -3.80 -15.15
CA ASN A 13 -7.58 -3.46 -16.51
C ASN A 13 -7.40 -1.97 -16.75
N THR A 14 -7.88 -1.07 -15.89
CA THR A 14 -7.66 0.38 -16.00
C THR A 14 -6.40 0.85 -15.28
N LEU A 15 -5.70 -0.03 -14.56
CA LEU A 15 -4.47 0.35 -13.85
C LEU A 15 -3.35 0.74 -14.83
N PRO A 16 -2.49 1.70 -14.44
CA PRO A 16 -1.30 2.07 -15.21
C PRO A 16 -0.38 0.87 -15.48
N ALA A 17 0.29 0.88 -16.64
CA ALA A 17 1.12 -0.25 -17.08
C ALA A 17 2.27 -0.57 -16.11
N PHE A 18 2.89 0.44 -15.50
CA PHE A 18 3.95 0.24 -14.52
C PHE A 18 3.41 -0.45 -13.25
N LEU A 19 2.24 -0.02 -12.77
CA LEU A 19 1.62 -0.60 -11.58
C LEU A 19 1.22 -2.06 -11.82
N LYS A 20 0.68 -2.37 -13.01
CA LYS A 20 0.39 -3.76 -13.40
C LYS A 20 1.64 -4.62 -13.44
N HIS A 21 2.73 -4.10 -14.02
CA HIS A 21 4.00 -4.82 -14.10
C HIS A 21 4.50 -5.24 -12.72
N ASP A 22 4.45 -4.33 -11.75
CA ASP A 22 4.96 -4.63 -10.40
C ASP A 22 4.03 -5.58 -9.63
N ILE A 23 2.70 -5.46 -9.84
CA ILE A 23 1.72 -6.42 -9.32
C ILE A 23 1.98 -7.83 -9.89
N ASP A 24 2.20 -7.94 -11.19
CA ASP A 24 2.46 -9.22 -11.87
C ASP A 24 3.76 -9.86 -11.36
N ALA A 25 4.83 -9.07 -11.19
CA ALA A 25 6.11 -9.54 -10.68
C ALA A 25 6.00 -10.15 -9.27
N TYR A 26 5.26 -9.48 -8.37
CA TYR A 26 5.01 -10.00 -7.02
C TYR A 26 4.14 -11.24 -7.01
N ILE A 27 3.06 -11.28 -7.80
CA ILE A 27 2.20 -12.47 -7.91
C ILE A 27 3.01 -13.65 -8.46
N GLU A 28 3.86 -13.42 -9.45
CA GLU A 28 4.74 -14.46 -9.99
C GLU A 28 5.72 -14.98 -8.93
N ALA A 29 6.31 -14.10 -8.12
CA ALA A 29 7.18 -14.51 -7.02
C ALA A 29 6.44 -15.36 -5.97
N ILE A 30 5.22 -14.96 -5.57
CA ILE A 30 4.37 -15.76 -4.66
C ILE A 30 4.06 -17.13 -5.27
N ARG A 31 3.65 -17.16 -6.54
CA ARG A 31 3.33 -18.42 -7.23
C ARG A 31 4.53 -19.36 -7.27
N LYS A 32 5.70 -18.83 -7.64
CA LYS A 32 6.95 -19.61 -7.65
C LYS A 32 7.27 -20.18 -6.28
N GLU A 33 7.17 -19.38 -5.22
CA GLU A 33 7.40 -19.85 -3.84
C GLU A 33 6.41 -20.95 -3.43
N GLN A 34 5.13 -20.83 -3.83
CA GLN A 34 4.11 -21.86 -3.58
C GLN A 34 4.32 -23.14 -4.39
N GLU A 35 4.77 -23.03 -5.64
CA GLU A 35 4.99 -24.16 -6.54
C GLU A 35 6.26 -24.94 -6.23
N THR A 36 7.37 -24.25 -5.96
CA THR A 36 8.68 -24.87 -5.73
C THR A 36 8.98 -25.11 -4.26
N GLY A 37 8.32 -24.37 -3.35
CA GLY A 37 8.67 -24.31 -1.93
C GLY A 37 9.94 -23.51 -1.64
N GLU A 38 10.56 -22.90 -2.65
CA GLU A 38 11.75 -22.06 -2.50
C GLU A 38 11.35 -20.62 -2.17
N LYS A 39 11.90 -20.08 -1.08
CA LYS A 39 11.64 -18.70 -0.68
C LYS A 39 12.17 -17.70 -1.70
N CYS A 40 11.36 -16.68 -2.01
CA CYS A 40 11.85 -15.52 -2.75
C CYS A 40 12.71 -14.63 -1.84
N TRP A 41 14.02 -14.58 -2.07
CA TRP A 41 14.96 -13.80 -1.27
C TRP A 41 14.80 -12.28 -1.38
N HIS A 42 14.06 -11.80 -2.38
CA HIS A 42 13.82 -10.39 -2.65
C HIS A 42 12.33 -10.05 -2.58
N MET A 43 11.56 -10.81 -1.79
CA MET A 43 10.12 -10.56 -1.61
C MET A 43 9.86 -9.18 -1.01
N ASP A 44 10.71 -8.73 -0.08
CA ASP A 44 10.67 -7.40 0.51
C ASP A 44 10.84 -6.30 -0.54
N CYS A 45 11.77 -6.48 -1.47
CA CYS A 45 11.99 -5.56 -2.58
C CYS A 45 10.75 -5.46 -3.50
N LEU A 46 10.11 -6.59 -3.81
CA LEU A 46 8.89 -6.61 -4.63
C LEU A 46 7.70 -5.94 -3.93
N GLN A 47 7.62 -6.07 -2.59
CA GLN A 47 6.61 -5.37 -1.79
C GLN A 47 6.82 -3.85 -1.81
N ASP A 48 8.08 -3.41 -1.68
CA ASP A 48 8.45 -1.99 -1.76
C ASP A 48 8.18 -1.41 -3.16
N GLU A 49 8.44 -2.17 -4.22
CA GLU A 49 8.14 -1.80 -5.61
C GLU A 49 6.63 -1.57 -5.81
N ILE A 50 5.78 -2.53 -5.40
CA ILE A 50 4.33 -2.35 -5.48
C ILE A 50 3.86 -1.15 -4.66
N TYR A 51 4.32 -1.02 -3.40
CA TYR A 51 3.91 0.07 -2.54
C TYR A 51 4.29 1.44 -3.15
N GLY A 52 5.50 1.53 -3.68
CA GLY A 52 5.99 2.69 -4.42
C GLY A 52 5.14 3.00 -5.64
N SER A 53 4.81 1.99 -6.45
CA SER A 53 4.01 2.16 -7.66
C SER A 53 2.55 2.53 -7.38
N ILE A 54 1.93 1.97 -6.33
CA ILE A 54 0.59 2.38 -5.88
C ILE A 54 0.63 3.86 -5.46
N ASN A 55 1.63 4.24 -4.67
CA ASN A 55 1.78 5.62 -4.21
C ASN A 55 2.03 6.59 -5.37
N GLY A 56 2.90 6.23 -6.31
CA GLY A 56 3.17 7.01 -7.50
C GLY A 56 1.90 7.23 -8.32
N ALA A 57 1.17 6.15 -8.62
CA ALA A 57 -0.09 6.23 -9.36
C ALA A 57 -1.14 7.10 -8.65
N TYR A 58 -1.21 7.05 -7.32
CA TYR A 58 -2.13 7.88 -6.54
C TYR A 58 -1.73 9.36 -6.58
N TRP A 59 -0.46 9.69 -6.32
CA TRP A 59 0.02 11.07 -6.32
C TRP A 59 0.00 11.71 -7.72
N ASP A 60 0.14 10.91 -8.77
CA ASP A 60 0.00 11.34 -10.16
C ASP A 60 -1.48 11.45 -10.60
N GLY A 61 -2.44 11.07 -9.75
CA GLY A 61 -3.87 11.13 -10.03
C GLY A 61 -4.35 10.09 -11.06
N LEU A 62 -3.61 8.99 -11.23
CA LEU A 62 -3.96 7.90 -12.15
C LEU A 62 -4.92 6.89 -11.51
N ILE A 63 -4.97 6.83 -10.19
CA ILE A 63 -5.91 6.01 -9.41
C ILE A 63 -6.47 6.82 -8.24
N ASP A 64 -7.69 6.49 -7.81
CA ASP A 64 -8.32 7.11 -6.65
C ASP A 64 -7.77 6.56 -5.33
N LYS A 65 -8.04 7.30 -4.25
CA LYS A 65 -7.65 6.90 -2.88
C LYS A 65 -8.18 5.52 -2.50
N ASP A 66 -9.46 5.25 -2.79
CA ASP A 66 -10.11 3.98 -2.49
C ASP A 66 -9.48 2.82 -3.28
N VAL A 67 -9.05 3.08 -4.52
CA VAL A 67 -8.31 2.10 -5.34
C VAL A 67 -6.95 1.84 -4.73
N ALA A 68 -6.22 2.87 -4.32
CA ALA A 68 -4.92 2.74 -3.69
C ALA A 68 -4.99 1.96 -2.36
N GLU A 69 -5.99 2.25 -1.53
CA GLU A 69 -6.26 1.53 -0.28
C GLU A 69 -6.56 0.06 -0.54
N TYR A 70 -7.49 -0.24 -1.46
CA TYR A 70 -7.81 -1.62 -1.85
C TYR A 70 -6.58 -2.40 -2.32
N LEU A 71 -5.71 -1.80 -3.15
CA LEU A 71 -4.53 -2.48 -3.66
C LEU A 71 -3.51 -2.78 -2.55
N ARG A 72 -3.31 -1.85 -1.59
CA ARG A 72 -2.43 -2.08 -0.44
C ARG A 72 -2.98 -3.18 0.47
N GLU A 73 -4.28 -3.19 0.73
CA GLU A 73 -4.93 -4.24 1.51
C GLU A 73 -4.78 -5.60 0.81
N LYS A 74 -5.13 -5.67 -0.47
CA LYS A 74 -5.17 -6.91 -1.25
C LYS A 74 -3.80 -7.57 -1.41
N TYR A 75 -2.77 -6.80 -1.75
CA TYR A 75 -1.47 -7.36 -2.12
C TYR A 75 -0.45 -7.33 -0.98
N LEU A 76 -0.53 -6.33 -0.10
CA LEU A 76 0.45 -6.13 0.97
C LEU A 76 -0.11 -6.50 2.34
N GLY A 77 -1.43 -6.74 2.47
CA GLY A 77 -2.07 -6.95 3.76
C GLY A 77 -1.99 -5.71 4.67
N ILE A 78 -1.71 -4.54 4.09
CA ILE A 78 -1.63 -3.29 4.81
C ILE A 78 -3.02 -2.69 4.81
N ASP A 79 -3.74 -2.98 5.90
CA ASP A 79 -4.94 -2.24 6.25
C ASP A 79 -4.47 -0.88 6.78
N GLU A 80 -4.30 0.10 5.88
CA GLU A 80 -3.87 1.45 6.24
C GLU A 80 -5.11 2.30 6.51
N PRO A 81 -5.55 2.48 7.78
CA PRO A 81 -6.62 3.40 8.07
C PRO A 81 -6.10 4.82 7.85
N LEU A 82 -6.32 5.37 6.65
CA LEU A 82 -6.18 6.80 6.42
C LEU A 82 -7.29 7.51 7.21
N GLN A 83 -6.91 7.95 8.42
CA GLN A 83 -7.67 8.69 9.43
C GLN A 83 -8.49 7.84 10.42
N SER A 84 -7.86 7.19 11.41
CA SER A 84 -8.43 6.87 12.75
C SER A 84 -7.46 6.23 13.76
N ARG A 85 -6.14 6.28 13.59
CA ARG A 85 -5.27 6.00 14.75
C ARG A 85 -5.32 7.23 15.65
N GLU A 86 -6.10 7.17 16.73
CA GLU A 86 -5.91 8.06 17.86
C GLU A 86 -4.43 7.95 18.25
N ILE A 87 -3.68 9.00 17.94
CA ILE A 87 -2.29 9.09 18.37
C ILE A 87 -2.35 9.18 19.88
N SER A 88 -1.71 8.24 20.58
CA SER A 88 -1.61 8.31 22.04
C SER A 88 -1.04 9.67 22.44
N LYS A 89 -1.40 10.20 23.62
CA LYS A 89 -0.85 11.50 24.07
C LYS A 89 0.68 11.44 24.07
N GLU A 90 1.22 10.27 24.39
CA GLU A 90 2.64 9.96 24.40
C GLU A 90 3.26 10.08 23.00
N ASP A 91 2.64 9.53 21.96
CA ASP A 91 3.14 9.61 20.58
C ASP A 91 3.04 11.05 20.02
N ALA A 92 1.97 11.78 20.37
CA ALA A 92 1.81 13.18 20.01
C ALA A 92 2.85 14.08 20.71
N ASP A 93 3.17 13.77 21.95
CA ASP A 93 4.18 14.49 22.74
C ASP A 93 5.61 14.15 22.30
N PHE A 94 5.86 12.91 21.86
CA PHE A 94 7.12 12.52 21.22
C PHE A 94 7.34 13.32 19.92
N LEU A 95 6.33 13.40 19.05
CA LEU A 95 6.42 14.19 17.81
C LEU A 95 6.59 15.68 18.10
N ARG A 96 5.87 16.24 19.08
CA ARG A 96 6.06 17.63 19.52
C ARG A 96 7.48 17.89 20.03
N ASN A 97 8.04 16.97 20.81
CA ASN A 97 9.41 17.10 21.32
C ASN A 97 10.46 16.88 20.22
N PHE A 98 10.22 15.99 19.27
CA PHE A 98 11.09 15.77 18.11
C PHE A 98 11.16 17.02 17.22
N HIS A 99 10.03 17.68 16.97
CA HIS A 99 9.97 18.94 16.23
C HIS A 99 10.53 20.14 17.00
N ARG A 100 10.59 20.08 18.34
CA ARG A 100 11.28 21.08 19.16
C ARG A 100 12.80 20.95 19.06
N CYS A 101 13.31 19.72 18.97
CA CYS A 101 14.74 19.43 18.85
C CYS A 101 15.35 19.93 17.52
N LYS A 102 14.56 20.02 16.44
CA LYS A 102 15.02 20.57 15.15
C LYS A 102 15.00 22.10 15.03
N ARG A 103 14.68 22.83 16.10
CA ARG A 103 14.71 24.32 16.13
C ARG A 103 15.86 24.91 16.96
N GLU A 104 16.71 24.07 17.56
CA GLU A 104 17.88 24.50 18.32
C GLU A 104 19.21 24.08 17.65
N VAL A 105 19.28 24.25 16.32
CA VAL A 105 20.56 24.25 15.58
C VAL A 105 20.63 25.49 14.70
#